data_AF-A0A2D9QTG0-F1
#
_entry.id   AF-A0A2D9QTG0-F1
#
_cell.length_a   1.000
_cell.length_b   1.000
_cell.length_c   1.000
_cell.angle_alpha   90.00
_cell.angle_beta   90.00
_cell.angle_gamma   90.00
#
_symmetry.space_group_name_H-M   'P 1'
#
loop_
_entity.id
_entity.type
_entity.pdbx_description
1 polymer ?
#
loop_
_entity_poly.entity_id
_entity_poly.type
_entity_poly.pdbx_seq_one_letter_code
_entity_poly.pdbx_strand_id
1 'polypeptide(L)'
;MCFNLQYGDVKQEIDGFTAETNVRIYDDETVDSLQNLDDFAAQISSLDLIISTSNTAVHVAGALGKPVWNLISYLPDWRWTVGRQNSLWYPTMKLFRQRQVSDWNGVFQQVAHSLKELLTHEI
;
A
#
# COMPACT_ATOMS: atom_id res chain seq x y z
N MET A 1 -11.50 -4.52 -6.00
CA MET A 1 -11.66 -5.30 -4.74
C MET A 1 -10.50 -4.91 -3.82
N CYS A 2 -10.69 -4.83 -2.50
CA CYS A 2 -9.63 -4.41 -1.57
C CYS A 2 -9.22 -5.59 -0.67
N PHE A 3 -7.95 -5.95 -0.65
CA PHE A 3 -7.42 -7.01 0.21
C PHE A 3 -6.54 -6.41 1.31
N ASN A 4 -6.64 -6.97 2.51
CA ASN A 4 -5.73 -6.68 3.60
C ASN A 4 -4.39 -7.38 3.34
N LEU A 5 -3.29 -6.66 3.61
CA LEU A 5 -1.92 -7.20 3.62
C LEU A 5 -1.21 -6.91 4.95
N GLN A 6 -1.91 -6.32 5.92
CA GLN A 6 -1.37 -6.05 7.24
C GLN A 6 -1.41 -7.34 8.06
N TYR A 7 -0.28 -7.64 8.68
CA TYR A 7 -0.13 -8.73 9.64
C TYR A 7 -0.55 -8.30 11.05
N GLY A 8 -0.87 -9.29 11.87
CA GLY A 8 -1.30 -9.10 13.26
C GLY A 8 -2.82 -9.13 13.42
N ASP A 9 -3.28 -8.75 14.61
CA ASP A 9 -4.71 -8.68 14.91
C ASP A 9 -5.30 -7.38 14.33
N VAL A 10 -5.98 -7.51 13.19
CA VAL A 10 -6.58 -6.39 12.43
C VAL A 10 -8.10 -6.53 12.28
N LYS A 11 -8.67 -7.58 12.87
CA LYS A 11 -10.07 -7.96 12.61
C LYS A 11 -11.02 -6.86 13.06
N GLN A 12 -10.76 -6.28 14.23
CA GLN A 12 -11.62 -5.24 14.79
C GLN A 12 -11.61 -3.97 13.92
N GLU A 13 -10.44 -3.57 13.43
CA GLU A 13 -10.27 -2.42 12.54
C GLU A 13 -10.97 -2.64 11.20
N ILE A 14 -10.82 -3.83 10.60
CA ILE A 14 -11.48 -4.18 9.33
C ILE A 14 -13.00 -4.19 9.49
N ASP A 15 -13.52 -4.83 10.55
CA ASP A 15 -14.96 -4.89 10.83
C ASP A 15 -15.52 -3.48 11.05
N GLY A 16 -14.83 -2.67 11.86
CA GLY A 16 -15.22 -1.28 12.13
C GLY A 16 -15.24 -0.41 10.87
N PHE A 17 -14.20 -0.49 10.05
CA PHE A 17 -14.13 0.24 8.78
C PHE A 17 -15.22 -0.19 7.80
N THR A 18 -15.47 -1.50 7.69
CA THR A 18 -16.51 -2.04 6.81
C THR A 18 -17.90 -1.58 7.25
N ALA A 19 -18.17 -1.55 8.57
CA ALA A 19 -19.43 -1.07 9.12
C ALA A 19 -19.66 0.43 8.89
N GLU A 20 -18.61 1.25 8.97
CA GLU A 20 -18.70 2.70 8.76
C GLU A 20 -18.86 3.08 7.29
N THR A 21 -18.14 2.40 6.38
CA THR A 21 -18.00 2.85 4.99
C THR A 21 -18.78 2.01 3.97
N ASN A 22 -19.24 0.82 4.36
CA ASN A 22 -19.74 -0.24 3.46
C ASN A 22 -18.72 -0.72 2.41
N VAL A 23 -17.44 -0.32 2.52
CA VAL A 23 -16.37 -0.83 1.65
C VAL A 23 -15.86 -2.14 2.24
N ARG A 24 -16.01 -3.23 1.49
CA ARG A 24 -15.53 -4.54 1.92
C ARG A 24 -14.02 -4.66 1.74
N ILE A 25 -13.32 -4.95 2.83
CA ILE A 25 -11.93 -5.40 2.84
C ILE A 25 -11.93 -6.92 3.01
N TYR A 26 -11.22 -7.61 2.13
CA TYR A 26 -11.06 -9.06 2.19
C TYR A 26 -9.80 -9.38 2.99
N ASP A 27 -9.94 -10.23 3.99
CA ASP A 27 -8.84 -10.75 4.78
C ASP A 27 -8.73 -12.25 4.51
N ASP A 28 -7.55 -12.71 4.10
CA ASP A 28 -7.30 -14.11 3.78
C ASP A 28 -6.60 -14.78 4.97
N GLU A 29 -7.40 -15.37 5.84
CA GLU A 29 -6.92 -16.05 7.05
C GLU A 29 -6.02 -17.26 6.75
N THR A 30 -5.92 -17.69 5.48
CA THR A 30 -5.03 -18.78 5.07
C THR A 30 -3.60 -18.32 4.78
N VAL A 31 -3.37 -17.00 4.65
CA VAL A 31 -2.05 -16.42 4.33
C VAL A 31 -1.50 -15.69 5.55
N ASP A 32 -0.49 -16.29 6.20
CA ASP A 32 0.26 -15.64 7.29
C ASP A 32 1.66 -15.20 6.81
N SER A 33 1.81 -13.90 6.56
CA SER A 33 3.08 -13.31 6.12
C SER A 33 4.24 -13.43 7.12
N LEU A 34 3.96 -13.73 8.40
CA LEU A 34 4.99 -13.95 9.42
C LEU A 34 5.51 -15.40 9.42
N GLN A 35 4.78 -16.33 8.82
CA GLN A 35 5.12 -17.75 8.80
C GLN A 35 5.49 -18.25 7.39
N ASN A 36 4.81 -17.77 6.35
CA ASN A 36 5.04 -18.19 4.97
C ASN A 36 5.10 -17.00 4.01
N LEU A 37 6.33 -16.64 3.60
CA LEU A 37 6.56 -15.57 2.64
C LEU A 37 6.18 -15.97 1.21
N ASP A 38 6.18 -17.26 0.86
CA ASP A 38 5.83 -17.70 -0.49
C ASP A 38 4.33 -17.52 -0.76
N ASP A 39 3.48 -17.89 0.20
CA ASP A 39 2.03 -17.67 0.11
C ASP A 39 1.70 -16.16 0.08
N PHE A 40 2.39 -15.37 0.90
CA PHE A 40 2.25 -13.92 0.90
C PHE A 40 2.68 -13.29 -0.43
N ALA A 41 3.80 -13.75 -1.00
CA ALA A 41 4.26 -13.32 -2.32
C ALA A 41 3.26 -13.71 -3.42
N ALA A 42 2.66 -14.91 -3.34
CA ALA A 42 1.63 -15.36 -4.27
C ALA A 42 0.38 -14.48 -4.19
N GLN A 43 -0.08 -14.15 -2.98
CA GLN A 43 -1.20 -13.24 -2.76
C GLN A 43 -0.90 -11.85 -3.34
N ILE A 44 0.24 -11.24 -3.00
CA ILE A 44 0.66 -9.94 -3.55
C ILE A 44 0.75 -9.98 -5.08
N SER A 45 1.23 -11.07 -5.66
CA SER A 45 1.37 -11.23 -7.11
C SER A 45 0.03 -11.17 -7.84
N SER A 46 -1.06 -11.56 -7.19
CA SER A 46 -2.43 -11.53 -7.73
C SER A 46 -3.09 -10.15 -7.71
N LEU A 47 -2.52 -9.17 -7.00
CA LEU A 47 -3.10 -7.82 -6.88
C LEU A 47 -2.64 -6.90 -8.02
N ASP A 48 -3.50 -5.99 -8.46
CA ASP A 48 -3.17 -5.04 -9.53
C ASP A 48 -2.33 -3.84 -9.01
N LEU A 49 -2.63 -3.40 -7.78
CA LEU A 49 -2.00 -2.25 -7.15
C LEU A 49 -1.91 -2.45 -5.63
N ILE A 50 -0.75 -2.15 -5.05
CA ILE A 50 -0.53 -2.16 -3.61
C ILE A 50 -0.41 -0.71 -3.13
N ILE A 51 -1.25 -0.30 -2.18
CA ILE A 51 -1.20 1.03 -1.55
C ILE A 51 -0.97 0.82 -0.05
N SER A 52 0.16 1.29 0.47
CA SER A 52 0.48 1.13 1.90
C SER A 52 1.50 2.16 2.38
N THR A 53 1.74 2.21 3.68
CA THR A 53 2.89 2.91 4.26
C THR A 53 4.13 2.01 4.20
N SER A 54 5.29 2.56 4.56
CA SER A 54 6.57 1.83 4.53
C SER A 54 6.60 0.65 5.52
N ASN A 55 6.22 -0.55 5.05
CA ASN A 55 6.24 -1.82 5.77
C ASN A 55 6.81 -2.96 4.89
N THR A 56 6.80 -4.20 5.39
CA THR A 56 7.28 -5.38 4.64
C THR A 56 6.53 -5.61 3.33
N ALA A 57 5.20 -5.36 3.28
CA ALA A 57 4.38 -5.61 2.11
C ALA A 57 4.84 -4.78 0.88
N VAL A 58 5.19 -3.50 1.07
CA VAL A 58 5.68 -2.67 -0.05
C VAL A 58 7.03 -3.14 -0.58
N HIS A 59 7.87 -3.73 0.27
CA HIS A 59 9.17 -4.28 -0.12
C HIS A 59 9.01 -5.57 -0.91
N VAL A 60 8.14 -6.49 -0.46
CA VAL A 60 7.84 -7.73 -1.18
C VAL A 60 7.20 -7.41 -2.54
N ALA A 61 6.19 -6.54 -2.57
CA ALA A 61 5.53 -6.12 -3.81
C ALA A 61 6.50 -5.43 -4.78
N GLY A 62 7.38 -4.56 -4.28
CA GLY A 62 8.42 -3.92 -5.08
C GLY A 62 9.42 -4.92 -5.66
N ALA A 63 9.85 -5.92 -4.88
CA ALA A 63 10.75 -6.98 -5.34
C ALA A 63 10.12 -7.88 -6.42
N LEU A 64 8.81 -8.10 -6.33
CA LEU A 64 8.02 -8.83 -7.34
C LEU A 64 7.71 -8.00 -8.59
N GLY A 65 8.12 -6.73 -8.64
CA GLY A 65 7.84 -5.84 -9.77
C GLY A 65 6.37 -5.43 -9.89
N LYS A 66 5.60 -5.53 -8.81
CA LYS A 66 4.19 -5.10 -8.80
C LYS A 66 4.09 -3.58 -8.74
N PRO A 67 3.01 -2.97 -9.26
CA PRO A 67 2.73 -1.55 -9.02
C PRO A 67 2.53 -1.28 -7.52
N VAL A 68 3.30 -0.33 -6.97
CA VAL A 68 3.20 0.03 -5.55
C VAL A 68 3.11 1.54 -5.38
N TRP A 69 2.16 2.00 -4.58
CA TRP A 69 2.07 3.37 -4.09
C TRP A 69 2.42 3.39 -2.61
N ASN A 70 3.64 3.84 -2.31
CA ASN A 70 4.16 3.87 -0.95
C ASN A 70 3.97 5.27 -0.35
N LEU A 71 3.26 5.32 0.78
CA LEU A 71 2.93 6.53 1.51
C LEU A 71 4.02 6.80 2.54
N ILE A 72 4.76 7.88 2.31
CA ILE A 72 5.98 8.22 3.04
C ILE A 72 5.71 9.39 4.00
N SER A 73 6.06 9.19 5.27
CA SER A 73 5.99 10.21 6.32
C SER A 73 6.92 11.40 6.04
N TYR A 74 6.70 12.52 6.75
CA TYR A 74 7.50 13.74 6.58
C TYR A 74 9.00 13.52 6.82
N LEU A 75 9.33 12.68 7.80
CA LEU A 75 10.69 12.24 8.11
C LEU A 75 10.88 10.82 7.55
N PRO A 76 11.29 10.69 6.27
CA PRO A 76 11.49 9.38 5.67
C PRO A 76 12.74 8.69 6.20
N ASP A 77 12.70 7.35 6.21
CA ASP A 77 13.92 6.55 6.25
C ASP A 77 14.81 6.82 5.01
N TRP A 78 16.12 6.66 5.18
CA TRP A 78 17.12 6.95 4.15
C TRP A 78 16.86 6.24 2.81
N ARG A 79 16.25 5.04 2.84
CA ARG A 79 15.97 4.24 1.63
C ARG A 79 15.02 4.93 0.68
N TRP A 80 14.14 5.79 1.20
CA TRP A 80 13.14 6.46 0.40
C TRP A 80 13.66 7.74 -0.25
N THR A 81 14.86 8.21 0.09
CA THR A 81 15.45 9.46 -0.42
C THR A 81 14.56 10.70 -0.17
N VAL A 82 15.04 11.89 -0.56
CA VAL A 82 14.29 13.15 -0.44
C VAL A 82 14.15 13.79 -1.83
N GLY A 83 12.99 14.39 -2.11
CA GLY A 83 12.76 15.18 -3.33
C GLY A 83 12.42 14.36 -4.59
N ARG A 84 12.21 13.05 -4.49
CA ARG A 84 11.86 12.16 -5.61
C ARG A 84 10.51 11.47 -5.40
N GLN A 85 9.80 11.21 -6.50
CA GLN A 85 8.50 10.51 -6.49
C GLN A 85 8.60 9.04 -6.89
N ASN A 86 9.80 8.55 -7.22
CA ASN A 86 10.07 7.15 -7.54
C ASN A 86 11.07 6.54 -6.54
N SER A 87 10.97 5.23 -6.34
CA SER A 87 11.95 4.48 -5.55
C SER A 87 13.22 4.22 -6.38
N LEU A 88 14.40 4.33 -5.75
CA LEU A 88 15.66 3.87 -6.36
C LEU A 88 15.78 2.34 -6.38
N TRP A 89 15.03 1.66 -5.51
CA TRP A 89 15.13 0.21 -5.31
C TRP A 89 14.09 -0.57 -6.10
N TYR A 90 12.93 0.04 -6.34
CA TYR A 90 11.76 -0.62 -6.94
C TYR A 90 11.22 0.24 -8.10
N PRO A 91 11.57 -0.09 -9.35
CA PRO A 91 11.23 0.73 -10.52
C PRO A 91 9.72 0.99 -10.71
N THR A 92 8.87 0.06 -10.26
CA THR A 92 7.40 0.14 -10.36
C THR A 92 6.74 0.89 -9.19
N MET A 93 7.53 1.38 -8.23
CA MET A 93 7.03 2.02 -7.03
C MET A 93 6.99 3.55 -7.15
N LYS A 94 5.80 4.12 -6.92
CA LYS A 94 5.54 5.55 -6.77
C LYS A 94 5.51 5.92 -5.29
N LEU A 95 6.15 7.03 -4.93
CA LEU A 95 6.25 7.55 -3.57
C LEU A 95 5.34 8.77 -3.40
N PHE A 96 4.40 8.68 -2.47
CA PHE A 96 3.53 9.80 -2.07
C PHE A 96 3.99 10.33 -0.73
N ARG A 97 4.37 11.61 -0.67
CA ARG A 97 5.08 12.17 0.50
C ARG A 97 4.22 13.16 1.25
N GLN A 98 4.21 12.98 2.56
CA GLN A 98 3.71 13.96 3.50
C GLN A 98 4.57 15.23 3.45
N ARG A 99 3.93 16.40 3.29
CA ARG A 99 4.61 17.70 3.17
C ARG A 99 4.87 18.38 4.51
N GLN A 100 4.09 18.02 5.53
CA GLN A 100 4.18 18.55 6.90
C GLN A 100 3.90 17.42 7.89
N VAL A 101 4.57 17.41 9.03
CA VAL A 101 4.34 16.39 10.08
C VAL A 101 2.85 16.29 10.39
N SER A 102 2.34 15.05 10.39
CA SER A 102 0.94 14.69 10.66
C SER A 102 -0.10 15.12 9.61
N ASP A 103 0.27 15.85 8.55
CA ASP A 103 -0.63 16.12 7.42
C ASP A 103 -0.68 14.93 6.46
N TRP A 104 -1.51 13.95 6.77
CA TRP A 104 -1.79 12.82 5.87
C TRP A 104 -2.87 13.14 4.85
N ASN A 105 -3.67 14.18 5.08
CA ASN A 105 -4.78 14.52 4.20
C ASN A 105 -4.28 14.91 2.80
N GLY A 106 -3.19 15.69 2.74
CA GLY A 106 -2.54 16.02 1.46
C GLY A 106 -1.99 14.78 0.73
N VAL A 107 -1.56 13.74 1.45
CA VAL A 107 -1.13 12.46 0.85
C VAL A 107 -2.33 11.72 0.27
N PHE A 108 -3.41 11.58 1.04
CA PHE A 108 -4.62 10.89 0.62
C PHE A 108 -5.29 11.57 -0.59
N GLN A 109 -5.29 12.91 -0.65
CA GLN A 109 -5.78 13.65 -1.81
C GLN A 109 -4.98 13.33 -3.09
N GLN A 110 -3.66 13.28 -3.00
CA GLN A 110 -2.80 12.92 -4.14
C GLN A 110 -3.01 11.47 -4.60
N VAL A 111 -3.17 10.55 -3.64
CA VAL A 111 -3.48 9.14 -3.91
C VAL A 111 -4.84 9.00 -4.57
N ALA A 112 -5.88 9.64 -4.03
CA ALA A 112 -7.23 9.59 -4.58
C ALA A 112 -7.29 10.17 -6.00
N HIS A 113 -6.59 11.28 -6.24
CA HIS A 113 -6.47 11.85 -7.58
C HIS A 113 -5.78 10.89 -8.56
N SER A 114 -4.61 10.33 -8.17
CA SER A 114 -3.90 9.35 -9.00
C SER A 114 -4.74 8.10 -9.27
N LEU A 115 -5.54 7.65 -8.28
CA LEU A 115 -6.40 6.47 -8.43
C LEU A 115 -7.52 6.73 -9.42
N LYS A 116 -8.12 7.92 -9.35
CA LYS A 116 -9.14 8.34 -10.32
C LYS A 116 -8.57 8.38 -11.73
N GLU A 117 -7.37 8.92 -11.92
CA GLU A 117 -6.69 8.94 -13.22
C GLU A 117 -6.41 7.52 -13.74
N LEU A 118 -5.86 6.64 -12.89
CA LEU A 118 -5.57 5.24 -13.25
C LEU A 118 -6.85 4.54 -13.76
N LEU A 119 -7.95 4.64 -13.02
CA LEU A 119 -9.22 4.01 -13.38
C LEU A 119 -9.85 4.59 -14.65
N THR A 120 -9.52 5.84 -15.03
CA THR A 120 -10.01 6.43 -16.29
C THR A 120 -9.16 6.06 -17.51
N HIS A 121 -7.93 5.61 -17.31
CA HIS A 121 -6.98 5.28 -18.38
C HIS A 121 -6.85 3.78 -18.68
N GLU A 122 -7.40 2.91 -17.82
CA GLU A 122 -7.43 1.45 -18.01
C GLU A 122 -8.75 0.93 -18.64
N ILE A 123 -9.55 1.81 -19.27
CA ILE A 123 -10.74 1.47 -20.07
C ILE A 123 -10.42 1.52 -21.55
#